data_AF-A0A9X3ZG06-F1
#
_entry.id   AF-A0A9X3ZG06-F1
#
_cell.length_a   1.000
_cell.length_b   1.000
_cell.length_c   1.000
_cell.angle_alpha   90.00
_cell.angle_beta   90.00
_cell.angle_gamma   90.00
#
_symmetry.space_group_name_H-M   'P 1'
#
loop_
_entity.id
_entity.type
_entity.pdbx_description
1 polymer ?
#
loop_
_entity_poly.entity_id
_entity_poly.type
_entity_poly.pdbx_seq_one_letter_code
_entity_poly.pdbx_strand_id
1 'polypeptide(L)' 'MIARTTYICSIAHVASLLGEELRIVEVIISNDDNPTYGNIVSLQTGPETYITALIDEGIEELREMLTAACCATKGR' A
#
# COMPACT_ATOMS: atom_id res chain seq x y z
N MET A 1 -14.37 24.10 11.05
CA MET A 1 -13.87 22.87 10.41
C MET A 1 -12.38 22.76 10.70
N ILE A 2 -11.89 21.57 11.02
CA ILE A 2 -10.45 21.28 11.06
C ILE A 2 -10.11 20.65 9.71
N ALA A 3 -9.15 21.22 9.00
CA ALA A 3 -8.60 20.58 7.80
C ALA A 3 -7.80 19.35 8.24
N ARG A 4 -8.12 18.17 7.68
CA ARG A 4 -7.34 16.95 7.89
C ARG A 4 -6.26 16.89 6.82
N THR A 5 -4.99 16.95 7.23
CA THR A 5 -3.88 16.64 6.34
C THR A 5 -3.77 15.12 6.22
N THR A 6 -3.75 14.61 4.99
CA THR A 6 -3.52 13.20 4.68
C THR A 6 -2.26 13.11 3.85
N TYR A 7 -1.30 12.28 4.28
CA TYR A 7 -0.11 12.00 3.51
C TYR A 7 -0.40 10.83 2.56
N ILE A 8 0.13 10.94 1.34
CA ILE A 8 0.09 9.89 0.33
C ILE A 8 1.50 9.48 -0.02
N CYS A 9 1.74 8.18 -0.13
CA CYS A 9 3.04 7.61 -0.43
C CYS A 9 2.90 6.72 -1.67
N SER A 10 3.80 6.88 -2.65
CA SER A 10 3.82 5.97 -3.80
C SER A 10 4.08 4.53 -3.35
N ILE A 11 3.53 3.55 -4.06
CA ILE A 11 3.80 2.13 -3.76
C ILE A 11 5.29 1.79 -3.75
N ALA A 12 6.09 2.44 -4.61
CA ALA A 12 7.55 2.32 -4.59
C ALA A 12 8.17 2.80 -3.26
N HIS A 13 7.66 3.91 -2.72
CA HIS A 13 8.10 4.40 -1.42
C HIS A 13 7.65 3.47 -0.29
N VAL A 14 6.41 2.96 -0.35
CA VAL A 14 5.87 2.03 0.65
C VAL A 14 6.64 0.71 0.67
N ALA A 15 6.98 0.14 -0.49
CA ALA A 15 7.82 -1.05 -0.57
C ALA A 15 9.18 -0.84 0.11
N SER A 16 9.82 0.30 -0.16
CA SER A 16 11.07 0.69 0.51
C SER A 16 10.91 0.90 2.02
N LEU A 17 9.77 1.42 2.47
CA LEU A 17 9.47 1.64 3.88
C LEU A 17 9.30 0.32 4.64
N LEU A 18 8.65 -0.65 4.00
CA LEU A 18 8.36 -1.97 4.58
C LEU A 18 9.51 -2.97 4.42
N GLY A 19 10.54 -2.63 3.64
CA GLY A 19 11.66 -3.53 3.35
C GLY A 19 11.28 -4.67 2.41
N GLU A 20 10.20 -4.52 1.65
CA GLU A 20 9.66 -5.50 0.73
C GLU A 20 10.02 -5.20 -0.72
N GLU A 21 10.00 -6.21 -1.58
CA GLU A 21 10.10 -5.97 -3.01
C GLU A 21 8.82 -5.31 -3.56
N LEU A 22 8.99 -4.33 -4.45
CA LEU A 22 7.86 -3.63 -5.08
C LEU A 22 6.85 -4.60 -5.72
N ARG A 23 7.32 -5.68 -6.36
CA ARG A 23 6.44 -6.69 -6.96
C ARG A 23 5.52 -7.37 -5.96
N ILE A 24 5.98 -7.60 -4.73
CA ILE A 24 5.18 -8.22 -3.67
C ILE A 24 4.04 -7.28 -3.30
N VAL A 25 4.37 -6.00 -3.10
CA VAL A 25 3.38 -4.96 -2.80
C VAL A 25 2.38 -4.84 -3.94
N GLU A 26 2.82 -4.78 -5.19
CA GLU A 26 1.96 -4.71 -6.39
C GLU A 26 0.99 -5.89 -6.48
N VAL A 27 1.43 -7.12 -6.19
CA VAL A 27 0.59 -8.31 -6.21
C VAL A 27 -0.49 -8.25 -5.12
N ILE A 28 -0.12 -7.80 -3.92
CA ILE A 28 -1.07 -7.68 -2.80
C ILE A 28 -2.14 -6.62 -3.13
N ILE A 29 -1.73 -5.46 -3.64
CA ILE A 29 -2.68 -4.38 -3.93
C ILE A 29 -3.57 -4.63 -5.15
N SER A 30 -3.10 -5.47 -6.09
CA SER A 30 -3.84 -5.83 -7.31
C SER A 30 -4.83 -6.97 -7.09
N ASN A 31 -4.93 -7.50 -5.86
CA ASN A 31 -5.95 -8.47 -5.51
C ASN A 31 -7.29 -7.74 -5.31
N ASP A 32 -8.34 -8.17 -6.02
CA ASP A 32 -9.68 -7.58 -5.93
C ASP A 32 -10.28 -7.69 -4.52
N ASP A 33 -9.86 -8.67 -3.72
CA ASP A 33 -10.26 -8.85 -2.32
C ASP A 33 -9.33 -8.11 -1.33
N ASN A 34 -8.49 -7.19 -1.80
CA ASN A 34 -7.60 -6.43 -0.93
C ASN A 34 -8.41 -5.52 0.02
N PRO A 35 -8.36 -5.73 1.35
CA PRO A 35 -9.06 -4.86 2.30
C PRO A 35 -8.57 -3.41 2.23
N THR A 36 -7.34 -3.20 1.77
CA THR A 36 -6.71 -1.89 1.60
C THR A 36 -7.19 -1.13 0.37
N TYR A 37 -8.11 -1.67 -0.44
CA TYR A 37 -8.63 -1.01 -1.65
C TYR A 37 -9.25 0.37 -1.36
N GLY A 38 -9.82 0.57 -0.15
CA GLY A 38 -10.32 1.88 0.30
C GLY A 38 -9.24 2.95 0.52
N ASN A 39 -7.98 2.53 0.61
CA ASN A 39 -6.81 3.35 0.93
C ASN A 39 -5.83 3.49 -0.25
N ILE A 40 -6.13 2.86 -1.39
CA ILE A 40 -5.38 3.01 -2.65
C ILE A 40 -5.89 4.26 -3.37
N VAL A 41 -4.96 5.16 -3.69
CA VAL A 41 -5.26 6.40 -4.39
C VAL A 41 -4.46 6.44 -5.69
N SER A 42 -5.11 6.81 -6.79
CA SER A 42 -4.45 7.06 -8.06
C SER A 42 -4.16 8.56 -8.17
N LEU A 43 -2.88 8.93 -8.10
CA LEU A 43 -2.44 10.32 -8.18
C LEU A 43 -2.09 10.68 -9.62
N GLN A 44 -2.81 11.65 -10.19
CA GLN A 44 -2.49 12.21 -11.49
C GLN A 44 -1.24 13.09 -11.40
N THR A 45 -0.17 12.70 -12.07
CA THR A 45 1.11 13.44 -12.14
C THR A 45 1.32 14.12 -13.49
N GLY A 46 0.47 13.84 -14.48
CA GLY A 46 0.44 14.45 -15.80
C GLY A 46 -0.88 14.19 -16.52
N PRO A 47 -1.07 14.69 -17.75
CA PRO A 47 -2.34 14.58 -18.48
C PRO A 47 -2.86 13.13 -18.59
N GLU A 48 -1.95 12.17 -18.74
CA GLU A 48 -2.26 10.74 -18.84
C GLU A 48 -1.37 9.87 -17.92
N THR A 49 -0.65 10.50 -16.99
CA THR A 49 0.28 9.79 -16.11
C THR A 49 -0.29 9.73 -14.70
N TYR A 50 -0.46 8.51 -14.22
CA TYR A 50 -0.95 8.23 -12.88
C TYR A 50 0.06 7.39 -12.13
N ILE A 51 0.22 7.68 -10.84
CA ILE A 51 0.95 6.80 -9.93
C ILE A 51 -0.03 6.25 -8.91
N THR A 52 0.10 4.97 -8.62
CA THR A 52 -0.62 4.37 -7.50
C THR A 52 0.08 4.75 -6.20
N ALA A 53 -0.69 5.12 -5.20
CA ALA A 53 -0.22 5.53 -3.89
C ALA A 53 -1.14 4.98 -2.80
N LEU A 54 -0.64 4.96 -1.57
CA LEU A 54 -1.35 4.56 -0.37
C LEU A 54 -1.38 5.72 0.63
N ILE A 55 -2.49 5.86 1.35
CA ILE A 55 -2.56 6.70 2.55
C ILE A 55 -2.06 5.93 3.78
N ASP A 56 -1.76 6.64 4.86
CA ASP A 56 -1.19 6.08 6.10
C ASP A 56 -1.94 4.84 6.61
N GLU A 57 -3.27 4.86 6.57
CA GLU A 57 -4.15 3.74 6.97
C GLU A 57 -3.87 2.48 6.14
N GLY A 58 -3.69 2.63 4.82
CA GLY A 58 -3.40 1.50 3.94
C GLY A 58 -1.97 0.97 4.04
N ILE A 59 -1.02 1.80 4.47
CA ILE A 59 0.36 1.35 4.73
C ILE A 59 0.38 0.43 5.96
N GLU A 60 -0.37 0.77 7.01
CA GLU A 60 -0.43 -0.04 8.23
C GLU A 60 -1.13 -1.38 7.97
N GLU A 61 -2.27 -1.39 7.26
CA GLU A 61 -2.94 -2.63 6.87
C GLU A 61 -2.03 -3.54 6.04
N LEU A 62 -1.29 -2.98 5.09
CA LEU A 62 -0.34 -3.75 4.28
C LEU A 62 0.76 -4.38 5.15
N ARG A 63 1.27 -3.63 6.13
CA ARG A 63 2.27 -4.11 7.09
C ARG A 63 1.73 -5.26 7.95
N GLU A 64 0.48 -5.16 8.40
CA GLU A 64 -0.19 -6.23 9.15
C GLU A 64 -0.33 -7.50 8.31
N MET A 65 -0.76 -7.37 7.06
CA MET A 65 -0.89 -8.49 6.12
C MET A 65 0.46 -9.18 5.84
N LEU A 66 1.52 -8.41 5.61
CA LEU A 66 2.87 -8.95 5.43
C LEU A 66 3.37 -9.68 6.68
N THR A 67 3.10 -9.11 7.85
CA THR A 67 3.43 -9.74 9.14
C THR A 67 2.68 -11.05 9.31
N ALA A 68 1.39 -11.10 8.99
CA ALA A 68 0.58 -12.30 9.04
C ALA A 68 1.08 -13.38 8.06
N ALA A 69 1.42 -13.00 6.83
CA ALA A 69 1.96 -13.90 5.82
C ALA A 69 3.34 -14.48 6.20
N CYS A 70 4.22 -13.65 6.76
CA CYS A 70 5.53 -14.07 7.28
C CYS A 70 5.40 -15.01 8.48
N CYS A 71 4.48 -14.74 9.41
CA CYS A 71 4.20 -15.64 10.53
C CYS A 71 3.60 -16.98 10.08
N ALA A 72 2.72 -16.97 9.07
CA ALA A 72 2.11 -18.19 8.54
C ALA A 72 3.12 -19.14 7.87
N THR A 73 4.22 -18.61 7.33
CA THR A 73 5.28 -19.43 6.71
C THR A 73 6.30 -19.98 7.71
N LYS A 74 6.45 -19.37 8.89
CA LYS A 74 7.30 -19.89 9.98
C LYS A 74 6.66 -20.99 10.83
N GLY A 75 5.36 -21.23 10.69
CA GLY A 75 4.61 -22.23 11.46
C GLY A 75 4.46 -23.60 10.81
N ARG A 76 5.26 -23.94 9.78
CA ARG A 76 5.14 -25.18 9.00
C ARG A 76 6.38 -26.05 9.06
#